data_AF-A0A7C2MIW4-F1
#
_entry.id   AF-A0A7C2MIW4-F1
#
_cell.length_a   1.000
_cell.length_b   1.000
_cell.length_c   1.000
_cell.angle_alpha   90.00
_cell.angle_beta   90.00
_cell.angle_gamma   90.00
#
_symmetry.space_group_name_H-M   'P 1'
#
loop_
_entity.id
_entity.type
_entity.pdbx_description
1 polymer ?
#
loop_
_entity_poly.entity_id
_entity_poly.type
_entity_poly.pdbx_seq_one_letter_code
_entity_poly.pdbx_strand_id
1 'polypeptide(L)'
;EDLPINGRDFTKFLVLVPGATGDAGGATDSPGSFGLFSANGNRGRSNNFLLDGTDMNDGYRNLPAINEAGVFGTPATILPVEAIAEVAILSNFEAEYGRNSGAVVNIVTKSGTNEVHGSVFEFFRNSALDARNFFNPKPDPQTAFRNNQFGFSLGGPFAKDKTFGFVNYEGQRERVGLNSVARVPDPREIAALGGPTNPVIARLLQRNPWPAPNRPVALFDPSPNLFATTPALNDVGSFIAKVDHSFSDSHQLTGRYYFGDSDQSFPLALLAGNVLPGYNTFTPTTVHLVSLSLVSVLSPARVNEARFGYNRFDEGFFPEDQDFDPNSIGLNTGFTNPQDCGLPFIRIRNDPQLGSAIASA
;
A
#
# COMPACT_ATOMS: atom_id res chain seq x y z
N GLU A 1 -17.67 -6.51 15.84
CA GLU A 1 -16.34 -6.34 16.46
C GLU A 1 -15.55 -7.65 16.53
N ASP A 2 -16.20 -8.81 16.39
CA ASP A 2 -15.59 -10.13 16.68
C ASP A 2 -14.92 -10.85 15.49
N LEU A 3 -14.83 -10.23 14.31
CA LEU A 3 -14.20 -10.87 13.16
C LEU A 3 -12.71 -10.52 13.10
N PRO A 4 -11.82 -11.54 13.09
CA PRO A 4 -10.40 -11.29 12.94
C PRO A 4 -10.11 -10.64 11.59
N ILE A 5 -9.35 -9.56 11.60
CA ILE A 5 -9.00 -8.79 10.41
C ILE A 5 -7.49 -8.70 10.29
N ASN A 6 -6.94 -9.39 9.28
CA ASN A 6 -5.50 -9.37 9.04
C ASN A 6 -5.06 -7.96 8.62
N GLY A 7 -4.01 -7.44 9.25
CA GLY A 7 -3.47 -6.10 8.99
C GLY A 7 -4.38 -4.94 9.41
N ARG A 8 -5.51 -5.21 10.08
CA ARG A 8 -6.53 -4.20 10.45
C ARG A 8 -7.03 -3.38 9.26
N ASP A 9 -7.04 -4.00 8.10
CA ASP A 9 -7.49 -3.41 6.85
C ASP A 9 -8.98 -3.69 6.62
N PHE A 10 -9.83 -2.68 6.81
CA PHE A 10 -11.29 -2.82 6.69
C PHE A 10 -11.72 -3.33 5.30
N THR A 11 -10.89 -3.12 4.28
CA THR A 11 -11.22 -3.52 2.89
C THR A 11 -11.39 -5.04 2.75
N LYS A 12 -10.83 -5.84 3.66
CA LYS A 12 -11.01 -7.31 3.69
C LYS A 12 -12.46 -7.72 3.92
N PHE A 13 -13.29 -6.84 4.49
CA PHE A 13 -14.71 -7.12 4.68
C PHE A 13 -15.58 -6.78 3.46
N LEU A 14 -15.05 -6.05 2.48
CA LEU A 14 -15.82 -5.64 1.30
C LEU A 14 -16.29 -6.82 0.45
N VAL A 15 -15.54 -7.92 0.49
CA VAL A 15 -15.84 -9.16 -0.24
C VAL A 15 -16.77 -10.12 0.51
N LEU A 16 -17.18 -9.79 1.73
CA LEU A 16 -18.11 -10.63 2.51
C LEU A 16 -19.58 -10.38 2.16
N VAL A 17 -19.87 -9.32 1.41
CA VAL A 17 -21.23 -8.98 0.98
C VAL A 17 -21.63 -9.84 -0.23
N PRO A 18 -22.87 -10.39 -0.29
CA PRO A 18 -23.33 -11.14 -1.44
C PRO A 18 -23.19 -10.37 -2.75
N GLY A 19 -22.71 -11.05 -3.80
CA GLY A 19 -22.46 -10.43 -5.10
C GLY A 19 -21.16 -9.63 -5.19
N ALA A 20 -20.40 -9.52 -4.09
CA ALA A 20 -19.04 -9.00 -4.10
C ALA A 20 -18.02 -10.12 -4.37
N THR A 21 -17.01 -9.83 -5.19
CA THR A 21 -15.85 -10.71 -5.40
C THR A 21 -14.59 -9.87 -5.35
N GLY A 22 -13.53 -10.34 -4.68
CA GLY A 22 -12.24 -9.65 -4.69
C GLY A 22 -11.63 -9.59 -6.10
N ASP A 23 -10.65 -8.71 -6.28
CA ASP A 23 -9.80 -8.75 -7.47
C ASP A 23 -9.14 -10.12 -7.62
N ALA A 24 -9.32 -10.74 -8.80
CA ALA A 24 -8.85 -12.10 -9.05
C ALA A 24 -7.31 -12.22 -9.05
N GLY A 25 -6.61 -11.12 -9.30
CA GLY A 25 -5.14 -11.04 -9.23
C GLY A 25 -4.62 -10.69 -7.84
N GLY A 26 -5.49 -10.27 -6.90
CA GLY A 26 -5.11 -9.81 -5.56
C GLY A 26 -4.21 -8.57 -5.55
N ALA A 27 -3.96 -7.98 -6.72
CA ALA A 27 -3.06 -6.86 -6.92
C ALA A 27 -3.92 -5.63 -7.16
N THR A 28 -4.21 -4.90 -6.10
CA THR A 28 -5.18 -3.81 -6.14
C THR A 28 -4.59 -2.52 -6.71
N ASP A 29 -3.26 -2.43 -6.86
CA ASP A 29 -2.55 -1.23 -7.36
C ASP A 29 -1.72 -1.43 -8.65
N SER A 30 -1.62 -2.66 -9.19
CA SER A 30 -0.80 -2.93 -10.40
C SER A 30 -1.43 -2.38 -11.69
N PRO A 31 -0.63 -1.98 -12.70
CA PRO A 31 -1.09 -1.90 -14.08
C PRO A 31 -1.75 -3.23 -14.48
N GLY A 32 -3.05 -3.18 -14.84
CA GLY A 32 -3.88 -4.37 -15.11
C GLY A 32 -4.78 -4.84 -13.97
N SER A 33 -4.71 -4.21 -12.78
CA SER A 33 -5.63 -4.44 -11.67
C SER A 33 -7.07 -4.07 -12.04
N PHE A 34 -8.05 -4.87 -11.58
CA PHE A 34 -9.47 -4.58 -11.77
C PHE A 34 -10.06 -3.70 -10.65
N GLY A 35 -9.32 -3.46 -9.55
CA GLY A 35 -9.76 -2.70 -8.39
C GLY A 35 -9.53 -3.46 -7.08
N LEU A 36 -10.20 -3.07 -5.99
CA LEU A 36 -10.21 -3.86 -4.74
C LEU A 36 -11.18 -5.04 -4.80
N PHE A 37 -12.38 -4.81 -5.29
CA PHE A 37 -13.44 -5.79 -5.40
C PHE A 37 -14.41 -5.40 -6.50
N SER A 38 -15.10 -6.36 -7.11
CA SER A 38 -16.22 -6.17 -8.02
C SER A 38 -17.53 -6.40 -7.29
N ALA A 39 -18.56 -5.62 -7.61
CA ALA A 39 -19.91 -5.80 -7.10
C ALA A 39 -20.87 -6.09 -8.26
N ASN A 40 -21.61 -7.20 -8.18
CA ASN A 40 -22.62 -7.63 -9.16
C ASN A 40 -22.09 -7.65 -10.61
N GLY A 41 -20.84 -8.06 -10.80
CA GLY A 41 -20.20 -8.18 -12.12
C GLY A 41 -19.69 -6.86 -12.72
N ASN A 42 -19.81 -5.73 -12.02
CA ASN A 42 -19.17 -4.47 -12.44
C ASN A 42 -17.64 -4.54 -12.34
N ARG A 43 -16.96 -3.60 -13.02
CA ARG A 43 -15.51 -3.39 -12.85
C ARG A 43 -15.22 -2.93 -11.41
N GLY A 44 -14.13 -3.41 -10.81
CA GLY A 44 -13.82 -3.05 -9.42
C GLY A 44 -13.43 -1.59 -9.19
N ARG A 45 -12.89 -0.93 -10.22
CA ARG A 45 -12.67 0.54 -10.23
C ARG A 45 -13.94 1.34 -10.54
N SER A 46 -15.09 0.69 -10.70
CA SER A 46 -16.39 1.37 -10.83
C SER A 46 -17.14 1.48 -9.51
N ASN A 47 -16.55 1.10 -8.37
CA ASN A 47 -17.11 1.38 -7.05
C ASN A 47 -16.83 2.82 -6.60
N ASN A 48 -17.67 3.35 -5.73
CA ASN A 48 -17.53 4.67 -5.14
C ASN A 48 -17.21 4.53 -3.65
N PHE A 49 -16.17 5.20 -3.16
CA PHE A 49 -15.78 5.17 -1.76
C PHE A 49 -16.05 6.52 -1.10
N LEU A 50 -16.76 6.49 0.04
CA LEU A 50 -17.13 7.67 0.81
C LEU A 50 -16.69 7.51 2.26
N LEU A 51 -16.23 8.61 2.86
CA LEU A 51 -15.96 8.69 4.29
C LEU A 51 -16.86 9.79 4.88
N ASP A 52 -17.78 9.43 5.77
CA ASP A 52 -18.94 10.21 6.22
C ASP A 52 -19.64 10.94 5.05
N GLY A 53 -19.82 10.24 3.93
CA GLY A 53 -20.52 10.77 2.78
C GLY A 53 -19.78 11.82 1.92
N THR A 54 -18.48 12.05 2.15
CA THR A 54 -17.60 12.80 1.22
C THR A 54 -16.72 11.86 0.43
N ASP A 55 -16.41 12.22 -0.83
CA ASP A 55 -15.56 11.45 -1.73
C ASP A 55 -14.21 11.08 -1.09
N MET A 56 -13.87 9.79 -1.20
CA MET A 56 -12.61 9.20 -0.75
C MET A 56 -11.95 8.43 -1.90
N ASN A 57 -12.23 8.78 -3.16
CA ASN A 57 -11.64 8.10 -4.31
C ASN A 57 -10.33 8.80 -4.71
N ASP A 58 -9.29 8.04 -5.03
CA ASP A 58 -8.09 8.56 -5.65
C ASP A 58 -8.39 9.05 -7.09
N GLY A 59 -7.66 10.08 -7.51
CA GLY A 59 -7.93 10.75 -8.78
C GLY A 59 -7.44 10.00 -10.02
N TYR A 60 -6.55 9.00 -9.87
CA TYR A 60 -5.89 8.31 -10.97
C TYR A 60 -6.50 6.94 -11.25
N ARG A 61 -6.74 6.11 -10.22
CA ARG A 61 -7.22 4.73 -10.34
C ARG A 61 -8.69 4.56 -9.99
N ASN A 62 -9.30 5.53 -9.31
CA ASN A 62 -10.63 5.44 -8.71
C ASN A 62 -10.75 4.23 -7.73
N LEU A 63 -9.73 4.12 -6.89
CA LEU A 63 -9.61 3.29 -5.69
C LEU A 63 -9.84 4.17 -4.45
N PRO A 64 -10.02 3.61 -3.23
CA PRO A 64 -10.13 4.42 -2.04
C PRO A 64 -8.76 4.99 -1.69
N ALA A 65 -8.62 6.32 -1.66
CA ALA A 65 -7.34 6.97 -1.34
C ALA A 65 -6.81 6.60 0.05
N ILE A 66 -7.70 6.24 0.98
CA ILE A 66 -7.35 5.62 2.26
C ILE A 66 -7.48 4.11 2.10
N ASN A 67 -6.48 3.34 2.54
CA ASN A 67 -6.34 1.91 2.26
C ASN A 67 -6.06 1.53 0.79
N GLU A 68 -5.70 2.50 -0.08
CA GLU A 68 -5.08 2.18 -1.38
C GLU A 68 -3.77 1.43 -1.14
N ALA A 69 -3.44 0.47 -1.99
CA ALA A 69 -2.15 -0.20 -1.89
C ALA A 69 -1.05 0.72 -2.43
N GLY A 70 0.12 0.69 -1.79
CA GLY A 70 1.30 1.41 -2.27
C GLY A 70 2.05 0.59 -3.31
N VAL A 71 3.23 0.05 -2.97
CA VAL A 71 4.03 -0.72 -3.94
C VAL A 71 3.27 -1.95 -4.47
N PHE A 72 2.69 -2.75 -3.56
CA PHE A 72 2.07 -4.02 -3.93
C PHE A 72 1.15 -4.61 -2.86
N GLY A 73 -0.17 -4.58 -3.10
CA GLY A 73 -1.21 -5.29 -2.34
C GLY A 73 -1.36 -4.92 -0.85
N THR A 74 -0.41 -4.16 -0.30
CA THR A 74 -0.35 -3.71 1.09
C THR A 74 -0.76 -2.24 1.13
N PRO A 75 -1.76 -1.87 1.94
CA PRO A 75 -2.20 -0.50 2.08
C PRO A 75 -1.05 0.48 2.37
N ALA A 76 -0.94 1.55 1.59
CA ALA A 76 -0.03 2.66 1.85
C ALA A 76 -0.43 3.40 3.12
N THR A 77 -1.73 3.59 3.34
CA THR A 77 -2.24 4.18 4.59
C THR A 77 -3.43 3.37 5.11
N ILE A 78 -3.72 3.44 6.41
CA ILE A 78 -4.80 2.64 7.01
C ILE A 78 -5.77 3.56 7.75
N LEU A 79 -7.04 3.52 7.37
CA LEU A 79 -8.12 4.06 8.19
C LEU A 79 -8.19 3.23 9.48
N PRO A 80 -7.89 3.80 10.65
CA PRO A 80 -7.84 3.00 11.86
C PRO A 80 -9.19 2.38 12.19
N VAL A 81 -9.21 1.08 12.47
CA VAL A 81 -10.46 0.35 12.77
C VAL A 81 -11.18 0.96 13.98
N GLU A 82 -10.43 1.43 14.97
CA GLU A 82 -11.00 2.11 16.15
C GLU A 82 -11.75 3.40 15.81
N ALA A 83 -11.46 4.03 14.67
CA ALA A 83 -12.16 5.23 14.19
C ALA A 83 -13.43 4.92 13.40
N ILE A 84 -13.64 3.66 12.99
CA ILE A 84 -14.79 3.26 12.17
C ILE A 84 -15.96 2.89 13.09
N ALA A 85 -17.10 3.54 12.89
CA ALA A 85 -18.36 3.16 13.50
C ALA A 85 -19.10 2.11 12.65
N GLU A 86 -19.14 2.33 11.33
CA GLU A 86 -19.86 1.47 10.39
C GLU A 86 -19.21 1.50 9.00
N VAL A 87 -19.34 0.39 8.27
CA VAL A 87 -19.06 0.31 6.82
C VAL A 87 -20.30 -0.23 6.14
N ALA A 88 -20.98 0.62 5.37
CA ALA A 88 -22.16 0.24 4.59
C ALA A 88 -21.77 0.05 3.12
N ILE A 89 -22.17 -1.08 2.53
CA ILE A 89 -21.96 -1.37 1.11
C ILE A 89 -23.32 -1.44 0.43
N LEU A 90 -23.56 -0.51 -0.49
CA LEU A 90 -24.82 -0.37 -1.21
C LEU A 90 -24.59 -0.74 -2.67
N SER A 91 -25.34 -1.72 -3.17
CA SER A 91 -25.30 -2.10 -4.59
C SER A 91 -26.53 -1.67 -5.39
N ASN A 92 -27.58 -1.24 -4.71
CA ASN A 92 -28.78 -0.59 -5.27
C ASN A 92 -28.97 0.70 -4.48
N PHE A 93 -28.44 1.80 -5.00
CA PHE A 93 -28.42 3.10 -4.32
C PHE A 93 -29.20 4.14 -5.12
N GLU A 94 -29.68 5.14 -4.40
CA GLU A 94 -30.40 6.27 -4.99
C GLU A 94 -29.47 7.16 -5.83
N ALA A 95 -30.07 8.00 -6.68
CA ALA A 95 -29.33 8.87 -7.59
C ALA A 95 -28.40 9.88 -6.89
N GLU A 96 -28.59 10.10 -5.58
CA GLU A 96 -27.77 11.01 -4.76
C GLU A 96 -26.29 10.62 -4.68
N TYR A 97 -25.98 9.32 -4.81
CA TYR A 97 -24.60 8.83 -4.73
C TYR A 97 -23.83 9.00 -6.03
N GLY A 98 -24.51 9.00 -7.18
CA GLY A 98 -23.98 9.31 -8.51
C GLY A 98 -22.61 8.69 -8.86
N ARG A 99 -21.92 9.32 -9.84
CA ARG A 99 -20.51 9.09 -10.24
C ARG A 99 -20.18 7.73 -10.87
N ASN A 100 -20.63 6.63 -10.29
CA ASN A 100 -20.08 5.28 -10.47
C ASN A 100 -21.18 4.22 -10.59
N SER A 101 -20.95 3.17 -11.40
CA SER A 101 -21.96 2.13 -11.71
C SER A 101 -21.84 0.86 -10.85
N GLY A 102 -20.79 0.74 -10.05
CA GLY A 102 -20.51 -0.38 -9.15
C GLY A 102 -21.27 -0.26 -7.84
N ALA A 103 -20.64 -0.55 -6.70
CA ALA A 103 -21.20 -0.33 -5.37
C ALA A 103 -20.75 1.01 -4.77
N VAL A 104 -21.52 1.52 -3.81
CA VAL A 104 -21.11 2.60 -2.91
C VAL A 104 -20.66 1.99 -1.59
N VAL A 105 -19.43 2.28 -1.19
CA VAL A 105 -18.87 1.94 0.13
C VAL A 105 -18.86 3.20 0.96
N ASN A 106 -19.79 3.32 1.90
CA ASN A 106 -19.89 4.45 2.81
C ASN A 106 -19.37 4.08 4.20
N ILE A 107 -18.31 4.73 4.61
CA ILE A 107 -17.65 4.49 5.89
C ILE A 107 -18.04 5.62 6.83
N VAL A 108 -18.56 5.28 8.01
CA VAL A 108 -18.95 6.24 9.04
C VAL A 108 -17.91 6.23 10.17
N THR A 109 -17.44 7.41 10.56
CA THR A 109 -16.44 7.53 11.63
C THR A 109 -17.09 7.78 12.99
N LYS A 110 -16.49 7.25 14.06
CA LYS A 110 -16.91 7.50 15.44
C LYS A 110 -16.80 8.99 15.79
N SER A 111 -17.65 9.42 16.71
CA SER A 111 -17.68 10.78 17.27
C SER A 111 -17.38 10.76 18.77
N GLY A 112 -17.01 11.91 19.33
CA GLY A 112 -16.92 12.08 20.78
C GLY A 112 -18.29 12.07 21.45
N THR A 113 -18.31 11.87 22.77
CA THR A 113 -19.55 11.90 23.57
C THR A 113 -19.39 12.83 24.77
N ASN A 114 -20.39 12.92 25.65
CA ASN A 114 -20.27 13.65 26.92
C ASN A 114 -19.33 12.99 27.94
N GLU A 115 -18.97 11.75 27.70
CA GLU A 115 -18.04 10.99 28.50
C GLU A 115 -16.73 10.80 27.73
N VAL A 116 -15.63 10.85 28.48
CA VAL A 116 -14.30 10.62 27.92
C VAL A 116 -14.09 9.12 27.83
N HIS A 117 -13.84 8.63 26.61
CA HIS A 117 -13.53 7.23 26.36
C HIS A 117 -12.35 7.14 25.38
N GLY A 118 -11.55 6.10 25.54
CA GLY A 118 -10.42 5.85 24.67
C GLY A 118 -9.92 4.42 24.79
N SER A 119 -9.02 4.07 23.89
CA SER A 119 -8.37 2.76 23.85
C SER A 119 -6.90 2.94 23.50
N VAL A 120 -6.07 1.98 23.90
CA VAL A 120 -4.70 1.82 23.44
C VAL A 120 -4.52 0.36 23.08
N PHE A 121 -3.82 0.08 21.98
CA PHE A 121 -3.57 -1.28 21.52
C PHE A 121 -2.18 -1.44 20.92
N GLU A 122 -1.71 -2.69 20.90
CA GLU A 122 -0.52 -3.16 20.21
C GLU A 122 -0.78 -4.59 19.72
N PHE A 123 -0.43 -4.86 18.47
CA PHE A 123 -0.47 -6.17 17.84
C PHE A 123 0.93 -6.52 17.36
N PHE A 124 1.50 -7.55 17.97
CA PHE A 124 2.85 -8.02 17.65
C PHE A 124 2.80 -9.35 16.90
N ARG A 125 3.52 -9.42 15.78
CA ARG A 125 3.79 -10.68 15.08
C ARG A 125 5.27 -10.81 14.77
N ASN A 126 5.81 -12.02 14.91
CA ASN A 126 7.23 -12.26 14.71
C ASN A 126 7.49 -13.70 14.24
N SER A 127 8.38 -13.84 13.25
CA SER A 127 8.86 -15.13 12.76
C SER A 127 9.37 -16.09 13.85
N ALA A 128 9.85 -15.58 14.99
CA ALA A 128 10.24 -16.41 16.13
C ALA A 128 9.07 -17.16 16.80
N LEU A 129 7.84 -16.66 16.62
CA LEU A 129 6.60 -17.25 17.14
C LEU A 129 5.80 -17.97 16.04
N ASP A 130 6.06 -17.65 14.77
CA ASP A 130 5.33 -18.18 13.62
C ASP A 130 5.87 -19.55 13.18
N ALA A 131 4.98 -20.39 12.64
CA ALA A 131 5.38 -21.58 11.90
C ALA A 131 6.15 -21.21 10.63
N ARG A 132 7.07 -22.09 10.19
CA ARG A 132 7.82 -21.86 8.95
C ARG A 132 6.89 -21.90 7.74
N ASN A 133 7.13 -20.99 6.80
CA ASN A 133 6.46 -21.03 5.50
C ASN A 133 6.81 -22.35 4.80
N PHE A 134 5.81 -22.99 4.19
CA PHE A 134 5.96 -24.22 3.40
C PHE A 134 7.06 -24.12 2.33
N PHE A 135 7.24 -22.94 1.73
CA PHE A 135 8.24 -22.67 0.69
C PHE A 135 9.61 -22.20 1.24
N ASN A 136 9.78 -22.18 2.57
CA ASN A 136 11.06 -21.91 3.24
C ASN A 136 11.39 -23.01 4.29
N PRO A 137 11.51 -24.27 3.84
CA PRO A 137 11.85 -25.38 4.73
C PRO A 137 13.31 -25.31 5.18
N LYS A 138 13.66 -26.13 6.17
CA LYS A 138 15.07 -26.39 6.48
C LYS A 138 15.75 -27.08 5.28
N PRO A 139 17.06 -26.88 5.05
CA PRO A 139 18.04 -26.24 5.94
C PRO A 139 18.14 -24.71 5.81
N ASP A 140 17.34 -24.06 4.96
CA ASP A 140 17.44 -22.61 4.75
C ASP A 140 17.14 -21.84 6.04
N PRO A 141 17.67 -20.62 6.23
CA PRO A 141 17.27 -19.75 7.32
C PRO A 141 15.77 -19.46 7.26
N GLN A 142 15.11 -19.39 8.42
CA GLN A 142 13.72 -18.94 8.45
C GLN A 142 13.68 -17.46 8.07
N THR A 143 12.81 -17.12 7.13
CA THR A 143 12.65 -15.74 6.69
C THR A 143 12.20 -14.86 7.84
N ALA A 144 12.92 -13.76 8.03
CA ALA A 144 12.59 -12.78 9.05
C ALA A 144 11.23 -12.14 8.75
N PHE A 145 10.40 -12.07 9.78
CA PHE A 145 9.15 -11.32 9.77
C PHE A 145 8.98 -10.67 11.14
N ARG A 146 8.71 -9.37 11.16
CA ARG A 146 8.36 -8.63 12.38
C ARG A 146 7.37 -7.55 12.00
N ASN A 147 6.21 -7.57 12.63
CA ASN A 147 5.17 -6.56 12.45
C ASN A 147 4.69 -6.09 13.83
N ASN A 148 4.71 -4.77 14.02
CA ASN A 148 4.18 -4.11 15.21
C ASN A 148 3.11 -3.14 14.72
N GLN A 149 1.89 -3.28 15.20
CA GLN A 149 0.77 -2.42 14.82
C GLN A 149 0.11 -1.89 16.08
N PHE A 150 0.19 -0.59 16.28
CA PHE A 150 -0.14 0.05 17.54
C PHE A 150 -0.91 1.33 17.32
N GLY A 151 -1.61 1.77 18.36
CA GLY A 151 -2.38 2.98 18.25
C GLY A 151 -3.18 3.30 19.49
N PHE A 152 -3.91 4.39 19.40
CA PHE A 152 -4.83 4.82 20.42
C PHE A 152 -6.03 5.55 19.83
N SER A 153 -7.16 5.47 20.53
CA SER A 153 -8.33 6.32 20.30
C SER A 153 -8.61 7.17 21.54
N LEU A 154 -9.12 8.38 21.33
CA LEU A 154 -9.67 9.20 22.39
C LEU A 154 -10.84 10.02 21.85
N GLY A 155 -11.97 9.97 22.54
CA GLY A 155 -13.15 10.77 22.26
C GLY A 155 -13.74 11.33 23.54
N GLY A 156 -14.41 12.48 23.43
CA GLY A 156 -15.03 13.14 24.57
C GLY A 156 -15.49 14.56 24.26
N PRO A 157 -15.98 15.30 25.26
CA PRO A 157 -16.48 16.64 25.07
C PRO A 157 -15.37 17.69 25.20
N PHE A 158 -15.31 18.63 24.27
CA PHE A 158 -14.68 19.94 24.50
C PHE A 158 -15.62 20.86 25.28
N ALA A 159 -16.93 20.74 25.00
CA ALA A 159 -18.00 21.37 25.73
C ALA A 159 -19.17 20.38 25.81
N LYS A 160 -19.59 20.01 27.02
CA LYS A 160 -20.69 19.06 27.22
C LYS A 160 -21.94 19.53 26.49
N ASP A 161 -22.65 18.58 25.89
CA ASP A 161 -23.89 18.76 25.12
C ASP A 161 -23.76 19.67 23.89
N LYS A 162 -22.53 20.06 23.51
CA LYS A 162 -22.33 21.07 22.46
C LYS A 162 -21.20 20.77 21.50
N THR A 163 -20.04 20.36 21.99
CA THR A 163 -18.85 20.19 21.15
C THR A 163 -18.09 18.96 21.57
N PHE A 164 -17.95 18.03 20.63
CA PHE A 164 -17.34 16.73 20.82
C PHE A 164 -16.13 16.57 19.91
N GLY A 165 -15.09 15.95 20.43
CA GLY A 165 -13.88 15.61 19.67
C GLY A 165 -13.67 14.10 19.66
N PHE A 166 -13.12 13.61 18.56
CA PHE A 166 -12.59 12.26 18.45
C PHE A 166 -11.26 12.30 17.70
N VAL A 167 -10.29 11.52 18.16
CA VAL A 167 -8.99 11.36 17.54
C VAL A 167 -8.58 9.90 17.58
N ASN A 168 -7.96 9.45 16.49
CA ASN A 168 -7.29 8.16 16.45
C ASN A 168 -5.96 8.25 15.71
N TYR A 169 -4.97 7.52 16.22
CA TYR A 169 -3.71 7.27 15.55
C TYR A 169 -3.47 5.76 15.48
N GLU A 170 -3.05 5.28 14.31
CA GLU A 170 -2.58 3.92 14.10
C GLU A 170 -1.25 3.94 13.33
N GLY A 171 -0.28 3.18 13.81
CA GLY A 171 1.01 2.99 13.19
C GLY A 171 1.27 1.51 12.93
N GLN A 172 1.83 1.19 11.76
CA GLN A 172 2.31 -0.15 11.42
C GLN A 172 3.80 -0.09 11.08
N ARG A 173 4.60 -0.97 11.68
CA ARG A 173 6.04 -1.11 11.41
C ARG A 173 6.32 -2.56 11.07
N GLU A 174 6.37 -2.85 9.77
CA GLU A 174 6.59 -4.18 9.24
C GLU A 174 7.98 -4.29 8.59
N ARG A 175 8.68 -5.37 8.92
CA ARG A 175 9.92 -5.80 8.28
C ARG A 175 9.74 -7.25 7.86
N VAL A 176 9.93 -7.52 6.58
CA VAL A 176 9.72 -8.84 6.00
C VAL A 176 10.90 -9.17 5.09
N GLY A 177 11.29 -10.45 5.05
CA GLY A 177 12.14 -10.97 4.00
C GLY A 177 11.30 -11.63 2.92
N LEU A 178 11.70 -11.49 1.67
CA LEU A 178 11.10 -12.19 0.54
C LEU A 178 12.15 -13.13 -0.03
N ASN A 179 11.92 -14.43 0.10
CA ASN A 179 12.83 -15.41 -0.46
C ASN A 179 12.60 -15.54 -1.96
N SER A 180 13.70 -15.56 -2.71
CA SER A 180 13.68 -15.83 -4.13
C SER A 180 14.79 -16.84 -4.48
N VAL A 181 14.52 -17.63 -5.51
CA VAL A 181 15.56 -18.42 -6.18
C VAL A 181 15.78 -17.82 -7.56
N ALA A 182 17.04 -17.62 -7.89
CA ALA A 182 17.42 -16.95 -9.13
C ALA A 182 18.69 -17.59 -9.71
N ARG A 183 18.97 -17.28 -10.96
CA ARG A 183 20.12 -17.79 -11.71
C ARG A 183 21.11 -16.66 -12.02
N VAL A 184 21.92 -16.23 -11.08
CA VAL A 184 22.82 -15.09 -11.31
C VAL A 184 24.08 -15.51 -12.09
N PRO A 185 24.76 -14.58 -12.79
CA PRO A 185 26.00 -14.90 -13.46
C PRO A 185 27.03 -15.54 -12.52
N ASP A 186 27.55 -16.71 -12.90
CA ASP A 186 28.54 -17.48 -12.15
C ASP A 186 29.97 -17.06 -12.56
N PRO A 187 30.85 -16.64 -11.62
CA PRO A 187 32.24 -16.30 -11.94
C PRO A 187 33.00 -17.40 -12.68
N ARG A 188 32.66 -18.68 -12.44
CA ARG A 188 33.28 -19.83 -13.12
C ARG A 188 32.88 -19.89 -14.60
N GLU A 189 31.65 -19.52 -14.91
CA GLU A 189 31.14 -19.48 -16.30
C GLU A 189 31.68 -18.28 -17.05
N ILE A 190 31.72 -17.11 -16.39
CA ILE A 190 32.34 -15.90 -16.93
C ILE A 190 33.80 -16.19 -17.30
N ALA A 191 34.55 -16.86 -16.41
CA ALA A 191 35.93 -17.25 -16.69
C ALA A 191 36.06 -18.30 -17.81
N ALA A 192 35.13 -19.25 -17.91
CA ALA A 192 35.14 -20.30 -18.93
C ALA A 192 34.77 -19.81 -20.34
N LEU A 193 33.90 -18.80 -20.45
CA LEU A 193 33.50 -18.23 -21.74
C LEU A 193 34.67 -17.52 -22.45
N GLY A 194 35.48 -16.77 -21.70
CA GLY A 194 36.62 -16.01 -22.24
C GLY A 194 36.25 -15.03 -23.37
N GLY A 195 37.28 -14.50 -24.05
CA GLY A 195 37.11 -13.67 -25.25
C GLY A 195 36.94 -12.15 -25.02
N PRO A 196 36.86 -11.36 -26.10
CA PRO A 196 36.72 -9.91 -26.02
C PRO A 196 35.35 -9.54 -25.42
N THR A 197 35.37 -8.77 -24.33
CA THR A 197 34.16 -8.29 -23.65
C THR A 197 33.94 -6.81 -23.98
N ASN A 198 32.71 -6.44 -24.30
CA ASN A 198 32.32 -5.04 -24.45
C ASN A 198 32.69 -4.25 -23.17
N PRO A 199 33.31 -3.06 -23.24
CA PRO A 199 33.72 -2.31 -22.05
C PRO A 199 32.60 -2.02 -21.04
N VAL A 200 31.36 -1.82 -21.50
CA VAL A 200 30.18 -1.64 -20.63
C VAL A 200 29.86 -2.93 -19.88
N ILE A 201 29.87 -4.07 -20.58
CA ILE A 201 29.66 -5.39 -19.96
C ILE A 201 30.79 -5.69 -18.96
N ALA A 202 32.04 -5.39 -19.30
CA ALA A 202 33.17 -5.60 -18.41
C ALA A 202 33.03 -4.78 -17.10
N ARG A 203 32.60 -3.52 -17.20
CA ARG A 203 32.33 -2.67 -16.03
C ARG A 203 31.11 -3.15 -15.22
N LEU A 204 30.06 -3.65 -15.88
CA LEU A 204 28.91 -4.25 -15.20
C LEU A 204 29.31 -5.52 -14.42
N LEU A 205 30.08 -6.42 -15.04
CA LEU A 205 30.60 -7.62 -14.39
C LEU A 205 31.54 -7.26 -13.22
N GLN A 206 32.35 -6.21 -13.35
CA GLN A 206 33.21 -5.72 -12.27
C GLN A 206 32.40 -5.13 -11.11
N ARG A 207 31.29 -4.43 -11.39
CA ARG A 207 30.35 -3.96 -10.36
C ARG A 207 29.71 -5.13 -9.62
N ASN A 208 29.53 -6.27 -10.30
CA ASN A 208 28.90 -7.49 -9.78
C ASN A 208 27.61 -7.18 -8.98
N PRO A 209 26.60 -6.60 -9.64
CA PRO A 209 25.45 -6.03 -9.00
C PRO A 209 24.42 -7.06 -8.51
N TRP A 210 24.84 -8.32 -8.30
CA TRP A 210 24.06 -9.41 -7.77
C TRP A 210 24.83 -10.15 -6.66
N PRO A 211 24.13 -10.81 -5.72
CA PRO A 211 24.79 -11.66 -4.73
C PRO A 211 25.58 -12.81 -5.37
N ALA A 212 26.65 -13.26 -4.72
CA ALA A 212 27.39 -14.43 -5.20
C ALA A 212 26.51 -15.69 -5.20
N PRO A 213 26.61 -16.58 -6.22
CA PRO A 213 25.93 -17.87 -6.22
C PRO A 213 26.22 -18.66 -4.93
N ASN A 214 25.20 -19.25 -4.34
CA ASN A 214 25.29 -20.04 -3.11
C ASN A 214 24.64 -21.43 -3.21
N ARG A 215 24.12 -21.78 -4.39
CA ARG A 215 23.60 -23.12 -4.70
C ARG A 215 24.52 -23.77 -5.74
N PRO A 216 25.11 -24.93 -5.43
CA PRO A 216 25.97 -25.61 -6.37
C PRO A 216 25.15 -26.15 -7.55
N VAL A 217 25.63 -25.85 -8.75
CA VAL A 217 25.09 -26.27 -10.04
C VAL A 217 26.24 -26.55 -10.99
N ALA A 218 25.99 -27.38 -12.00
CA ALA A 218 26.96 -27.60 -13.08
C ALA A 218 27.15 -26.32 -13.91
N LEU A 219 28.32 -26.18 -14.54
CA LEU A 219 28.58 -25.07 -15.45
C LEU A 219 27.60 -25.10 -16.62
N PHE A 220 27.05 -23.95 -16.95
CA PHE A 220 26.05 -23.70 -18.00
C PHE A 220 24.70 -24.41 -17.78
N ASP A 221 24.45 -24.94 -16.58
CA ASP A 221 23.13 -25.42 -16.19
C ASP A 221 22.17 -24.23 -16.00
N PRO A 222 20.98 -24.19 -16.62
CA PRO A 222 20.04 -23.08 -16.45
C PRO A 222 19.34 -23.05 -15.08
N SER A 223 19.56 -24.04 -14.21
CA SER A 223 18.92 -24.13 -12.90
C SER A 223 19.37 -22.99 -11.96
N PRO A 224 18.48 -22.47 -11.09
CA PRO A 224 18.82 -21.44 -10.12
C PRO A 224 20.05 -21.78 -9.26
N ASN A 225 21.04 -20.89 -9.28
CA ASN A 225 22.31 -21.01 -8.56
C ASN A 225 22.40 -20.07 -7.34
N LEU A 226 21.34 -19.30 -7.08
CA LEU A 226 21.21 -18.39 -5.96
C LEU A 226 19.90 -18.65 -5.21
N PHE A 227 20.00 -18.70 -3.89
CA PHE A 227 18.91 -18.44 -2.95
C PHE A 227 19.21 -17.11 -2.25
N ALA A 228 18.28 -16.16 -2.32
CA ALA A 228 18.42 -14.86 -1.67
C ALA A 228 17.17 -14.52 -0.87
N THR A 229 17.35 -13.73 0.19
CA THR A 229 16.25 -13.10 0.93
C THR A 229 16.37 -11.61 0.74
N THR A 230 15.41 -11.02 0.03
CA THR A 230 15.33 -9.58 -0.22
C THR A 230 14.58 -8.93 0.93
N PRO A 231 15.18 -8.00 1.68
CA PRO A 231 14.47 -7.23 2.69
C PRO A 231 13.38 -6.38 2.04
N ALA A 232 12.23 -6.30 2.70
CA ALA A 232 11.13 -5.40 2.36
C ALA A 232 10.54 -4.82 3.64
N LEU A 233 9.90 -3.67 3.52
CA LEU A 233 9.35 -2.94 4.65
C LEU A 233 8.05 -2.23 4.29
N ASN A 234 7.19 -2.09 5.29
CA ASN A 234 6.02 -1.24 5.27
C ASN A 234 5.98 -0.44 6.57
N ASP A 235 6.24 0.86 6.49
CA ASP A 235 6.13 1.80 7.60
C ASP A 235 5.00 2.77 7.34
N VAL A 236 3.91 2.62 8.09
CA VAL A 236 2.68 3.42 7.91
C VAL A 236 2.35 4.18 9.17
N GLY A 237 2.04 5.46 9.05
CA GLY A 237 1.40 6.27 10.09
C GLY A 237 0.07 6.81 9.58
N SER A 238 -0.99 6.67 10.36
CA SER A 238 -2.30 7.17 9.99
C SER A 238 -2.96 7.84 11.19
N PHE A 239 -3.50 9.03 10.94
CA PHE A 239 -4.11 9.89 11.94
C PHE A 239 -5.46 10.38 11.42
N ILE A 240 -6.47 10.35 12.26
CA ILE A 240 -7.77 10.95 11.97
C ILE A 240 -8.26 11.73 13.17
N ALA A 241 -8.78 12.91 12.91
CA ALA A 241 -9.45 13.75 13.89
C ALA A 241 -10.82 14.19 13.36
N LYS A 242 -11.79 14.23 14.26
CA LYS A 242 -13.16 14.69 14.00
C LYS A 242 -13.61 15.61 15.12
N VAL A 243 -14.30 16.67 14.75
CA VAL A 243 -14.97 17.58 15.68
C VAL A 243 -16.41 17.74 15.23
N ASP A 244 -17.33 17.53 16.16
CA ASP A 244 -18.76 17.76 15.98
C ASP A 244 -19.17 18.94 16.87
N HIS A 245 -19.79 19.97 16.29
CA HIS A 245 -20.24 21.16 16.99
C HIS A 245 -21.70 21.48 16.69
N SER A 246 -22.52 21.54 17.73
CA SER A 246 -23.89 22.03 17.65
C SER A 246 -23.93 23.52 17.95
N PHE A 247 -24.28 24.34 16.94
CA PHE A 247 -24.51 25.76 17.14
C PHE A 247 -25.86 26.02 17.83
N SER A 248 -26.84 25.18 17.53
CA SER A 248 -28.19 25.11 18.12
C SER A 248 -28.76 23.71 17.93
N ASP A 249 -30.00 23.47 18.41
CA ASP A 249 -30.73 22.23 18.16
C ASP A 249 -31.04 21.97 16.67
N SER A 250 -30.85 22.98 15.82
CA SER A 250 -31.16 22.94 14.39
C SER A 250 -29.94 23.00 13.47
N HIS A 251 -28.75 23.30 13.99
CA HIS A 251 -27.54 23.48 13.18
C HIS A 251 -26.35 22.75 13.79
N GLN A 252 -25.82 21.78 13.06
CA GLN A 252 -24.66 20.99 13.44
C GLN A 252 -23.59 21.05 12.35
N LEU A 253 -22.36 21.35 12.74
CA LEU A 253 -21.19 21.31 11.88
C LEU A 253 -20.26 20.19 12.33
N THR A 254 -19.88 19.34 11.39
CA THR A 254 -18.86 18.31 11.55
C THR A 254 -17.67 18.67 10.70
N GLY A 255 -16.48 18.65 11.29
CA GLY A 255 -15.21 18.76 10.58
C GLY A 255 -14.33 17.56 10.83
N ARG A 256 -13.67 17.07 9.78
CA ARG A 256 -12.78 15.90 9.83
C ARG A 256 -11.52 16.15 9.03
N TYR A 257 -10.42 15.63 9.56
CA TYR A 257 -9.15 15.57 8.86
C TYR A 257 -8.53 14.18 9.03
N TYR A 258 -8.13 13.57 7.92
CA TYR A 258 -7.29 12.39 7.88
C TYR A 258 -5.94 12.75 7.28
N PHE A 259 -4.89 12.22 7.89
CA PHE A 259 -3.52 12.27 7.40
C PHE A 259 -2.93 10.86 7.43
N GLY A 260 -2.45 10.41 6.29
CA GLY A 260 -1.67 9.19 6.18
C GLY A 260 -0.30 9.50 5.59
N ASP A 261 0.71 8.83 6.11
CA ASP A 261 2.11 8.93 5.68
C ASP A 261 2.71 7.54 5.69
N SER A 262 3.46 7.20 4.65
CA SER A 262 4.09 5.90 4.58
C SER A 262 5.32 5.86 3.72
N ASP A 263 6.25 4.99 4.12
CA ASP A 263 7.38 4.54 3.32
C ASP A 263 7.27 3.03 3.14
N GLN A 264 7.13 2.60 1.89
CA GLN A 264 7.13 1.18 1.53
C GLN A 264 8.35 0.85 0.67
N SER A 265 8.93 -0.33 0.87
CA SER A 265 9.99 -0.87 0.01
C SER A 265 9.72 -2.33 -0.28
N PHE A 266 9.41 -2.65 -1.53
CA PHE A 266 9.15 -4.02 -1.96
C PHE A 266 9.73 -4.28 -3.36
N PRO A 267 10.14 -5.52 -3.67
CA PRO A 267 10.45 -5.92 -5.04
C PRO A 267 9.14 -5.93 -5.84
N LEU A 268 9.04 -5.03 -6.83
CA LEU A 268 7.80 -4.79 -7.57
C LEU A 268 7.52 -5.93 -8.55
N ALA A 269 6.71 -6.92 -8.13
CA ALA A 269 6.47 -8.13 -8.93
C ALA A 269 5.01 -8.23 -9.40
N LEU A 270 4.74 -7.78 -10.62
CA LEU A 270 3.78 -8.48 -11.51
C LEU A 270 4.08 -8.30 -13.01
N LEU A 271 4.84 -7.27 -13.43
CA LEU A 271 5.18 -7.10 -14.86
C LEU A 271 6.61 -6.61 -15.18
N ALA A 272 7.39 -6.04 -14.23
CA ALA A 272 8.66 -5.39 -14.61
C ALA A 272 9.81 -5.33 -13.56
N GLY A 273 9.63 -5.72 -12.29
CA GLY A 273 10.67 -5.55 -11.26
C GLY A 273 11.56 -6.77 -11.01
N ASN A 274 12.58 -6.59 -10.17
CA ASN A 274 13.61 -7.58 -9.85
C ASN A 274 13.40 -8.18 -8.45
N VAL A 275 13.69 -9.48 -8.32
CA VAL A 275 13.57 -10.22 -7.05
C VAL A 275 14.89 -10.28 -6.27
N LEU A 276 15.97 -9.74 -6.82
CA LEU A 276 17.28 -9.64 -6.18
C LEU A 276 17.34 -8.46 -5.20
N PRO A 277 18.10 -8.58 -4.09
CA PRO A 277 18.31 -7.47 -3.16
C PRO A 277 18.98 -6.26 -3.82
N GLY A 278 18.61 -5.05 -3.40
CA GLY A 278 19.19 -3.80 -3.92
C GLY A 278 18.43 -3.20 -5.11
N TYR A 279 17.28 -3.77 -5.47
CA TYR A 279 16.47 -3.35 -6.61
C TYR A 279 14.98 -3.26 -6.26
N ASN A 280 14.66 -3.06 -4.98
CA ASN A 280 13.28 -2.77 -4.59
C ASN A 280 12.79 -1.48 -5.24
N THR A 281 11.48 -1.30 -5.15
CA THR A 281 10.85 -0.01 -5.35
C THR A 281 10.52 0.60 -4.00
N PHE A 282 10.97 1.83 -3.80
CA PHE A 282 10.53 2.69 -2.72
C PHE A 282 9.31 3.49 -3.17
N THR A 283 8.26 3.43 -2.36
CA THR A 283 7.02 4.16 -2.60
C THR A 283 6.67 4.97 -1.36
N PRO A 284 7.15 6.24 -1.29
CA PRO A 284 6.65 7.18 -0.32
C PRO A 284 5.25 7.62 -0.74
N THR A 285 4.30 7.58 0.18
CA THR A 285 2.90 7.95 -0.07
C THR A 285 2.38 8.85 1.04
N THR A 286 1.72 9.95 0.67
CA THR A 286 1.01 10.82 1.60
C THR A 286 -0.43 11.01 1.18
N VAL A 287 -1.34 10.99 2.15
CA VAL A 287 -2.78 11.12 1.93
C VAL A 287 -3.34 12.18 2.85
N HIS A 288 -4.01 13.17 2.27
CA HIS A 288 -4.73 14.22 2.98
C HIS A 288 -6.20 14.17 2.61
N LEU A 289 -7.08 14.01 3.60
CA LEU A 289 -8.52 14.12 3.38
C LEU A 289 -9.13 15.09 4.39
N VAL A 290 -9.79 16.13 3.88
CA VAL A 290 -10.57 17.09 4.67
C VAL A 290 -12.03 16.91 4.31
N SER A 291 -12.90 16.90 5.32
CA SER A 291 -14.34 16.88 5.15
C SER A 291 -15.01 17.86 6.11
N LEU A 292 -15.94 18.64 5.60
CA LEU A 292 -16.81 19.52 6.36
C LEU A 292 -18.27 19.19 5.98
N SER A 293 -19.13 18.97 6.97
CA SER A 293 -20.58 18.83 6.77
C SER A 293 -21.34 19.77 7.69
N LEU A 294 -22.25 20.56 7.11
CA LEU A 294 -23.20 21.40 7.84
C LEU A 294 -24.61 20.87 7.62
N VAL A 295 -25.22 20.35 8.67
CA VAL A 295 -26.62 19.94 8.68
C VAL A 295 -27.45 21.05 9.32
N SER A 296 -28.52 21.45 8.63
CA SER A 296 -29.44 22.51 9.05
C SER A 296 -30.90 22.05 8.94
N VAL A 297 -31.58 21.96 10.07
CA VAL A 297 -33.04 21.76 10.15
C VAL A 297 -33.71 23.12 9.98
N LEU A 298 -34.19 23.41 8.77
CA LEU A 298 -34.78 24.70 8.43
C LEU A 298 -36.25 24.80 8.87
N SER A 299 -36.95 23.66 8.91
CA SER A 299 -38.32 23.52 9.44
C SER A 299 -38.61 22.05 9.76
N PRO A 300 -39.75 21.70 10.41
CA PRO A 300 -40.11 20.31 10.69
C PRO A 300 -40.24 19.39 9.45
N ALA A 301 -40.28 19.95 8.24
CA ALA A 301 -40.39 19.21 6.99
C ALA A 301 -39.22 19.47 6.03
N ARG A 302 -38.17 20.20 6.46
CA ARG A 302 -37.04 20.58 5.59
C ARG A 302 -35.72 20.49 6.34
N VAL A 303 -34.86 19.60 5.86
CA VAL A 303 -33.46 19.49 6.26
C VAL A 303 -32.59 19.84 5.05
N ASN A 304 -31.53 20.60 5.28
CA ASN A 304 -30.48 20.85 4.30
C ASN A 304 -29.16 20.35 4.85
N GLU A 305 -28.39 19.66 4.01
CA GLU A 305 -27.01 19.30 4.30
C GLU A 305 -26.11 19.88 3.20
N ALA A 306 -25.05 20.55 3.61
CA ALA A 306 -24.00 21.03 2.72
C ALA A 306 -22.68 20.38 3.10
N ARG A 307 -22.02 19.74 2.12
CA ARG A 307 -20.73 19.06 2.32
C ARG A 307 -19.63 19.68 1.46
N PHE A 308 -18.44 19.79 2.02
CA PHE A 308 -17.21 20.09 1.31
C PHE A 308 -16.20 18.98 1.57
N GLY A 309 -15.57 18.48 0.52
CA GLY A 309 -14.53 17.45 0.59
C GLY A 309 -13.30 17.86 -0.21
N TYR A 310 -12.13 17.59 0.35
CA TYR A 310 -10.84 17.68 -0.34
C TYR A 310 -10.09 16.38 -0.10
N ASN A 311 -9.60 15.76 -1.17
CA ASN A 311 -8.80 14.55 -1.13
C ASN A 311 -7.53 14.76 -1.97
N ARG A 312 -6.37 14.45 -1.40
CA ARG A 312 -5.10 14.41 -2.10
C ARG A 312 -4.39 13.11 -1.75
N PHE A 313 -4.11 12.33 -2.77
CA PHE A 313 -3.24 11.16 -2.74
C PHE A 313 -1.99 11.49 -3.54
N ASP A 314 -0.83 11.39 -2.92
CA ASP A 314 0.47 11.71 -3.52
C ASP A 314 1.38 10.51 -3.30
N GLU A 315 1.86 9.91 -4.38
CA GLU A 315 2.60 8.66 -4.38
C GLU A 315 3.74 8.73 -5.39
N GLY A 316 4.93 8.34 -4.95
CA GLY A 316 6.10 8.22 -5.82
C GLY A 316 6.51 6.76 -6.00
N PHE A 317 7.19 6.43 -7.09
CA PHE A 317 7.82 5.13 -7.29
C PHE A 317 9.27 5.36 -7.67
N PHE A 318 10.19 4.93 -6.82
CA PHE A 318 11.62 5.18 -6.98
C PHE A 318 12.41 3.88 -6.89
N PRO A 319 13.43 3.67 -7.75
CA PRO A 319 14.29 2.50 -7.63
C PRO A 319 15.21 2.60 -6.41
N GLU A 320 15.42 1.47 -5.70
CA GLU A 320 16.34 1.40 -4.55
C GLU A 320 17.77 1.80 -4.91
N ASP A 321 18.20 1.54 -6.14
CA ASP A 321 19.51 1.89 -6.64
C ASP A 321 19.57 3.24 -7.37
N GLN A 322 18.61 4.16 -7.15
CA GLN A 322 18.56 5.46 -7.81
C GLN A 322 19.86 6.29 -7.70
N ASP A 323 20.66 6.08 -6.65
CA ASP A 323 21.95 6.77 -6.49
C ASP A 323 23.03 6.32 -7.48
N PHE A 324 22.77 5.26 -8.27
CA PHE A 324 23.69 4.75 -9.27
C PHE A 324 23.46 5.39 -10.65
N ASP A 325 24.44 6.12 -11.16
CA ASP A 325 24.43 6.64 -12.55
C ASP A 325 24.91 5.56 -13.55
N PRO A 326 24.06 5.08 -14.49
CA PRO A 326 24.45 4.12 -15.51
C PRO A 326 25.56 4.63 -16.45
N ASN A 327 25.71 5.94 -16.64
CA ASN A 327 26.80 6.49 -17.46
C ASN A 327 28.18 6.22 -16.85
N SER A 328 28.27 6.00 -15.53
CA SER A 328 29.52 5.63 -14.86
C SER A 328 30.12 4.31 -15.39
N ILE A 329 29.27 3.40 -15.90
CA ILE A 329 29.69 2.18 -16.59
C ILE A 329 29.66 2.32 -18.13
N GLY A 330 29.42 3.52 -18.63
CA GLY A 330 29.26 3.84 -20.06
C GLY A 330 27.95 3.37 -20.66
N LEU A 331 26.95 3.06 -19.83
CA LEU A 331 25.59 2.75 -20.28
C LEU A 331 24.78 4.05 -20.32
N ASN A 332 24.74 4.70 -21.48
CA ASN A 332 23.93 5.91 -21.64
C ASN A 332 22.46 5.57 -21.84
N THR A 333 21.66 5.83 -20.81
CA THR A 333 20.20 5.62 -20.82
C THR A 333 19.42 6.82 -21.36
N GLY A 334 20.08 7.97 -21.57
CA GLY A 334 19.43 9.21 -22.04
C GLY A 334 18.74 10.04 -20.95
N PHE A 335 18.66 9.53 -19.72
CA PHE A 335 18.05 10.24 -18.59
C PHE A 335 19.04 11.20 -17.93
N THR A 336 18.53 12.35 -17.48
CA THR A 336 19.31 13.39 -16.78
C THR A 336 18.71 13.76 -15.43
N ASN A 337 17.49 13.33 -15.15
CA ASN A 337 16.84 13.51 -13.86
C ASN A 337 17.40 12.47 -12.87
N PRO A 338 17.97 12.90 -11.73
CA PRO A 338 18.50 11.98 -10.72
C PRO A 338 17.48 10.97 -10.16
N GLN A 339 16.17 11.29 -10.21
CA GLN A 339 15.12 10.38 -9.75
C GLN A 339 14.93 9.17 -10.68
N ASP A 340 15.38 9.27 -11.94
CA ASP A 340 15.26 8.23 -12.96
C ASP A 340 16.59 7.46 -13.14
N CYS A 341 17.56 7.70 -12.25
CA CYS A 341 18.82 6.96 -12.18
C CYS A 341 18.59 5.57 -11.54
N GLY A 342 19.64 4.75 -11.49
CA GLY A 342 19.57 3.32 -11.20
C GLY A 342 19.85 2.47 -12.42
N LEU A 343 20.23 1.22 -12.20
CA LEU A 343 20.53 0.30 -13.29
C LEU A 343 19.21 0.02 -14.03
N PRO A 344 19.15 0.24 -15.36
CA PRO A 344 17.95 -0.07 -16.11
C PRO A 344 17.69 -1.57 -16.06
N PHE A 345 16.45 -1.94 -16.31
CA PHE A 345 16.06 -3.34 -16.41
C PHE A 345 16.82 -4.06 -17.54
N ILE A 346 17.71 -4.99 -17.20
CA ILE A 346 18.49 -5.80 -18.13
C ILE A 346 18.03 -7.24 -18.01
N ARG A 347 17.49 -7.79 -19.10
CA ARG A 347 17.13 -9.20 -19.19
C ARG A 347 18.25 -10.01 -19.83
N ILE A 348 18.89 -10.84 -19.03
CA ILE A 348 19.87 -11.81 -19.52
C ILE A 348 19.15 -13.15 -19.73
N ARG A 349 19.37 -13.80 -20.87
CA ARG A 349 18.67 -15.05 -21.20
C ARG A 349 19.10 -16.15 -20.22
N ASN A 350 18.12 -16.78 -19.56
CA ASN A 350 18.27 -17.81 -18.52
C ASN A 350 18.74 -17.31 -17.14
N ASP A 351 19.08 -16.02 -16.98
CA ASP A 351 19.47 -15.40 -15.71
C ASP A 351 18.33 -14.47 -15.19
N PRO A 352 18.31 -14.03 -13.91
CA PRO A 352 17.32 -13.07 -13.46
C PRO A 352 17.58 -11.74 -14.14
N GLN A 353 16.56 -10.91 -14.08
CA GLN A 353 16.66 -9.54 -14.52
C GLN A 353 17.59 -8.79 -13.56
N LEU A 354 18.29 -7.77 -14.06
CA LEU A 354 19.09 -6.84 -13.27
C LEU A 354 18.48 -5.45 -13.36
N GLY A 355 18.66 -4.62 -12.34
CA GLY A 355 18.08 -3.28 -12.32
C GLY A 355 16.61 -3.26 -11.93
N SER A 356 16.05 -2.06 -11.84
CA SER A 356 14.65 -1.84 -11.48
C SER A 356 13.78 -1.56 -12.72
N ALA A 357 12.50 -1.88 -12.60
CA ALA A 357 11.46 -1.63 -13.60
C ALA A 357 11.27 -0.15 -13.96
N ILE A 358 11.63 0.73 -13.02
CA ILE A 358 11.16 2.12 -12.96
C ILE A 358 12.13 3.07 -13.69
N ALA A 359 12.98 2.55 -14.57
CA ALA A 359 13.55 3.39 -15.62
C ALA A 359 12.37 3.83 -16.52
N SER A 360 11.72 4.93 -16.14
CA SER A 360 10.50 5.45 -16.76
C SER A 360 10.69 5.58 -18.26
N ALA A 361 9.82 4.94 -19.03
CA ALA A 361 9.72 5.14 -20.47
C ALA A 361 8.91 6.40 -20.80
#